data_AF-A0A662DW27-F1
#
_entry.id   AF-A0A662DW27-F1
#
_cell.length_a   1.000
_cell.length_b   1.000
_cell.length_c   1.000
_cell.angle_alpha   90.00
_cell.angle_beta   90.00
_cell.angle_gamma   90.00
#
_symmetry.space_group_name_H-M   'P 1'
#
loop_
_entity.id
_entity.type
_entity.pdbx_description
1 polymer ?
#
loop_
_entity_poly.entity_id
_entity_poly.type
_entity_poly.pdbx_seq_one_letter_code
_entity_poly.pdbx_strand_id
1 'polypeptide(L)' 'MNDQRLALTYEDARRQFLEAATAAGATLTSRAHPRTGPTGEELAIDVAELGDTAATSTLVIVSGTHGVEGFTGSALQTH' A
#
# COMPACT_ATOMS: atom_id res chain seq x y z
N MET A 1 2.16 -19.59 16.79
CA MET A 1 1.58 -18.71 15.75
C MET A 1 1.98 -17.29 16.11
N ASN A 2 2.96 -16.72 15.41
CA ASN A 2 3.19 -15.28 15.46
C ASN A 2 2.15 -14.66 14.51
N ASP A 3 1.01 -14.24 15.04
CA ASP A 3 0.01 -13.48 14.27
C ASP A 3 0.44 -12.00 14.24
N GLN A 4 1.58 -11.75 13.59
CA GLN A 4 2.10 -10.40 13.48
C GLN A 4 1.49 -9.73 12.26
N ARG A 5 0.35 -9.08 12.49
CA ARG A 5 -0.45 -8.40 11.47
C ARG A 5 0.13 -7.07 10.98
N LEU A 6 1.03 -6.45 11.76
CA LEU A 6 1.70 -5.21 11.38
C LEU A 6 3.13 -5.52 10.95
N ALA A 7 3.49 -5.02 9.77
CA ALA A 7 4.86 -5.00 9.30
C ALA A 7 5.78 -4.22 10.26
N LEU A 8 7.04 -4.63 10.33
CA LEU A 8 8.05 -4.01 11.19
C LEU A 8 8.78 -2.86 10.50
N THR A 9 8.73 -2.81 9.17
CA THR A 9 9.40 -1.81 8.34
C THR A 9 8.43 -1.25 7.32
N TYR A 10 8.69 -0.03 6.85
CA TYR A 10 7.94 0.57 5.75
C TYR A 10 8.02 -0.29 4.49
N GLU A 11 9.22 -0.79 4.18
CA GLU A 11 9.47 -1.64 3.01
C GLU A 11 8.63 -2.92 3.06
N ASP A 12 8.55 -3.58 4.22
CA ASP A 12 7.69 -4.76 4.39
C ASP A 12 6.21 -4.43 4.24
N ALA A 13 5.76 -3.31 4.82
CA ALA A 13 4.36 -2.89 4.73
C ALA A 13 3.97 -2.62 3.26
N ARG A 14 4.83 -1.88 2.55
CA ARG A 14 4.67 -1.58 1.13
C ARG A 14 4.67 -2.83 0.28
N ARG A 15 5.66 -3.72 0.47
CA ARG A 15 5.78 -4.97 -0.27
C ARG A 15 4.54 -5.85 -0.09
N GLN A 16 4.06 -6.02 1.15
CA GLN A 16 2.86 -6.83 1.42
C GLN A 16 1.63 -6.26 0.71
N PHE A 17 1.42 -4.93 0.74
CA PHE A 17 0.33 -4.28 0.01
C PHE A 17 0.42 -4.54 -1.51
N LEU A 18 1.60 -4.34 -2.10
CA LEU A 18 1.81 -4.56 -3.54
C LEU A 18 1.58 -6.02 -3.95
N GLU A 19 2.04 -6.98 -3.14
CA GLU A 19 1.82 -8.42 -3.34
C GLU A 19 0.33 -8.76 -3.29
N ALA A 20 -0.39 -8.24 -2.29
CA ALA A 20 -1.83 -8.48 -2.14
C ALA A 20 -2.64 -7.84 -3.29
N ALA A 21 -2.32 -6.60 -3.66
CA ALA A 21 -2.97 -5.91 -4.77
C ALA A 21 -2.72 -6.63 -6.12
N THR A 22 -1.49 -7.11 -6.34
CA THR A 22 -1.16 -7.92 -7.52
C THR A 22 -1.97 -9.22 -7.53
N ALA A 23 -2.05 -9.91 -6.39
CA ALA A 23 -2.83 -11.15 -6.26
C ALA A 23 -4.34 -10.92 -6.48
N ALA A 24 -4.85 -9.75 -6.13
CA ALA A 24 -6.23 -9.33 -6.40
C ALA A 24 -6.50 -8.97 -7.87
N GLY A 25 -5.46 -8.91 -8.72
CA GLY A 25 -5.57 -8.51 -10.12
C GLY A 25 -5.73 -7.00 -10.32
N ALA A 26 -5.23 -6.20 -9.36
CA ALA A 26 -5.31 -4.74 -9.46
C ALA A 26 -4.35 -4.19 -10.52
N THR A 27 -4.75 -3.08 -11.14
CA THR A 27 -3.80 -2.23 -11.87
C THR A 27 -3.03 -1.40 -10.84
N LEU A 28 -1.71 -1.58 -10.81
CA LEU A 28 -0.83 -0.90 -9.87
C LEU A 28 -0.14 0.31 -10.50
N THR A 29 -0.21 1.45 -9.81
CA THR A 29 0.59 2.64 -10.14
C THR A 29 1.36 3.09 -8.90
N SER A 30 2.68 3.20 -9.02
CA SER A 30 3.56 3.71 -7.96
C SER A 30 4.10 5.08 -8.32
N ARG A 31 4.04 6.00 -7.36
CA ARG A 31 4.62 7.35 -7.45
C ARG A 31 5.75 7.46 -6.43
N ALA A 32 6.98 7.24 -6.89
CA ALA A 32 8.17 7.37 -6.05
C ALA A 32 8.32 8.82 -5.56
N HIS A 33 8.62 8.96 -4.28
CA HIS A 33 8.97 10.22 -3.67
C HIS A 33 10.43 10.56 -3.99
N PRO A 34 10.79 11.82 -4.26
CA PRO A 34 12.15 12.20 -4.67
C PRO A 34 13.22 12.03 -3.58
N ARG A 35 12.81 11.74 -2.34
CA ARG A 35 13.69 11.48 -1.20
C ARG A 35 13.48 10.08 -0.66
N THR A 36 14.54 9.51 -0.11
CA THR A 36 14.53 8.24 0.62
C THR A 36 14.05 8.41 2.06
N GLY A 37 13.67 7.29 2.67
CA GLY A 37 13.32 7.20 4.08
C GLY A 37 14.54 7.15 5.00
N PRO A 38 14.32 7.05 6.33
CA PRO A 38 15.38 7.12 7.34
C PRO A 38 16.43 6.00 7.23
N THR A 39 16.07 4.87 6.62
CA THR A 39 16.99 3.73 6.39
C THR A 39 17.53 3.69 4.96
N GLY A 40 17.23 4.70 4.15
CA GLY A 40 17.62 4.78 2.75
C GLY A 40 16.65 4.11 1.78
N GLU A 41 15.51 3.63 2.27
CA GLU A 41 14.48 2.95 1.49
C GLU A 41 13.75 3.90 0.53
N GLU A 42 13.26 3.37 -0.59
CA GLU A 42 12.42 4.12 -1.52
C GLU A 42 11.05 4.36 -0.89
N LEU A 43 10.68 5.62 -0.71
CA LEU A 43 9.33 6.01 -0.33
C LEU A 43 8.48 6.21 -1.59
N ALA A 44 7.24 5.72 -1.56
CA ALA A 44 6.29 5.91 -2.65
C ALA A 44 4.85 6.00 -2.13
N ILE A 45 3.99 6.56 -2.98
CA ILE A 45 2.54 6.39 -2.92
C ILE A 45 2.18 5.33 -3.94
N ASP A 46 1.61 4.22 -3.48
CA ASP A 46 1.14 3.13 -4.33
C ASP A 46 -0.39 3.17 -4.42
N VAL A 47 -0.91 3.01 -5.63
CA VAL A 47 -2.35 2.99 -5.92
C VAL A 47 -2.68 1.67 -6.58
N ALA A 48 -3.68 0.96 -6.02
CA ALA A 48 -4.23 -0.26 -6.57
C ALA A 48 -5.67 0.01 -7.04
N GLU A 49 -5.92 -0.17 -8.34
CA GLU A 49 -7.22 0.05 -8.96
C GLU A 49 -7.82 -1.30 -9.36
N LEU A 50 -9.05 -1.57 -8.90
CA LEU A 50 -9.80 -2.80 -9.17
C LEU A 50 -11.18 -2.46 -9.75
N GLY A 51 -11.61 -3.22 -10.75
CA GLY A 51 -12.92 -3.09 -11.37
C GLY A 51 -12.87 -2.48 -12.78
N ASP A 52 -14.04 -2.03 -13.25
CA ASP A 52 -14.19 -1.48 -14.60
C ASP A 52 -13.74 -0.02 -14.68
N THR A 53 -12.78 0.25 -15.57
CA THR A 53 -12.29 1.61 -15.86
C THR A 53 -13.36 2.55 -16.42
N ALA A 54 -14.48 2.01 -16.92
CA ALA A 54 -15.63 2.78 -17.40
C ALA A 54 -16.74 2.97 -16.33
N ALA A 55 -16.50 2.55 -15.09
CA ALA A 55 -17.46 2.75 -14.01
C ALA A 55 -17.79 4.24 -13.81
N THR A 56 -19.06 4.54 -13.58
CA THR A 56 -19.55 5.92 -13.37
C THR A 56 -19.43 6.39 -11.92
N SER A 57 -19.05 5.50 -11.01
CA SER A 57 -18.79 5.78 -9.61
C SER A 57 -17.62 4.93 -9.10
N THR A 58 -16.87 5.47 -8.14
CA THR A 58 -15.67 4.82 -7.58
C THR A 58 -15.68 4.94 -6.07
N LEU A 59 -15.27 3.89 -5.38
CA LEU A 59 -14.92 3.93 -3.95
C LEU A 59 -13.41 4.18 -3.83
N VAL A 60 -13.04 5.22 -3.10
CA VAL A 60 -11.63 5.53 -2.82
C VAL A 60 -11.36 5.24 -1.35
N ILE A 61 -10.36 4.40 -1.08
CA ILE A 61 -9.85 4.12 0.26
C ILE A 61 -8.42 4.66 0.33
N VAL A 62 -8.17 5.56 1.28
CA VAL A 62 -6.85 6.12 1.54
C VAL A 62 -6.48 5.85 2.99
N SER A 63 -5.23 5.46 3.22
CA SER A 63 -4.64 5.29 4.54
C SER A 63 -3.23 5.86 4.54
N GLY A 64 -2.59 5.98 5.72
CA GLY A 64 -1.21 6.47 5.78
C GLY A 64 -1.04 7.97 5.57
N THR A 65 -2.03 8.80 5.95
CA THR A 65 -1.93 10.26 5.81
C THR A 65 -0.84 10.85 6.70
N HIS A 66 -0.66 10.24 7.88
CA HIS A 66 0.49 10.42 8.74
C HIS A 66 1.39 9.18 8.69
N GLY A 67 2.70 9.36 8.87
CA GLY A 67 3.68 8.27 8.69
C GLY A 67 3.39 7.01 9.53
N VAL A 68 2.93 7.16 10.77
CA VAL A 68 2.62 6.02 11.66
C VAL A 68 1.37 5.23 11.22
N GLU A 69 0.47 5.86 10.47
CA GLU A 69 -0.76 5.22 9.98
C GLU A 69 -0.47 4.25 8.83
N GLY A 70 0.71 4.34 8.19
CA GLY A 70 1.07 3.52 7.05
C GLY A 70 1.05 2.03 7.36
N PHE A 71 1.58 1.60 8.52
CA PHE A 71 1.64 0.19 8.89
C PHE A 71 0.24 -0.44 9.02
N THR A 72 -0.64 0.21 9.77
CA THR A 72 -2.01 -0.27 9.97
C THR A 72 -2.82 -0.17 8.68
N GLY A 73 -2.63 0.90 7.91
CA GLY A 73 -3.26 1.10 6.61
C GLY A 73 -2.93 -0.01 5.63
N SER A 74 -1.64 -0.30 5.44
CA SER A 74 -1.17 -1.40 4.59
C SER A 74 -1.72 -2.74 5.05
N ALA A 75 -1.65 -3.05 6.35
CA ALA A 75 -2.14 -4.32 6.90
C ALA A 75 -3.65 -4.56 6.69
N LEU A 76 -4.46 -3.50 6.71
CA LEU A 76 -5.90 -3.60 6.44
C LEU A 76 -6.20 -3.78 4.95
N GLN A 77 -5.27 -3.44 4.07
CA GLN A 77 -5.41 -3.50 2.61
C GLN A 77 -4.72 -4.73 2.00
N THR A 78 -4.28 -5.69 2.82
CA THR A 78 -3.61 -6.93 2.40
C THR A 78 -4.45 -8.21 2.55
N HIS A 79 -5.68 -8.12 3.07
CA HIS A 79 -6.52 -9.26 3.41
C HIS A 79 -7.94 -9.16 2.85
#